data_AF-A0AAN7RAL4-F1
#
_entry.id   AF-A0AAN7RAL4-F1
#
_cell.length_a   1.000
_cell.length_b   1.000
_cell.length_c   1.000
_cell.angle_alpha   90.00
_cell.angle_beta   90.00
_cell.angle_gamma   90.00
#
_symmetry.space_group_name_H-M   'P 1'
#
loop_
_entity.id
_entity.type
_entity.pdbx_description
1 polymer ?
#
loop_
_entity_poly.entity_id
_entity_poly.type
_entity_poly.pdbx_seq_one_letter_code
_entity_poly.pdbx_strand_id
1 'polypeptide(L)'
;MEIETLTDRVQKFADELEAEKAILCTCKELFMNLSDHFKARKASLSMRSQSVEVKLQSLESSFRQTLESLSEREDSIPLCESEAVKQVQQRKQAAISEIEKPVSGDLGLPETLRSISMRMDSLGLIKFLILKRREPALLKAELPASINEAIDPPRLVLNAVEDFLDSKAAKTGTMDKRWAVGLLVHALFPDLKSDLCAKSEENVDLRPKFAKSVVDRALRVLERWKGQVGTSEDNSDFGRFGPLEALMFLEMVVGFGLKSQFDEVFLKKMVVEFSSRREMAKLVPCLGLGEKLAGEYFRAFTILHY
;
A
#
# COMPACT_ATOMS: atom_id res chain seq x y z
N MET A 1 33.12 -98.32 23.41
CA MET A 1 34.12 -97.35 22.92
C MET A 1 33.85 -96.96 21.46
N GLU A 2 33.70 -97.88 20.50
CA GLU A 2 33.40 -97.51 19.09
C GLU A 2 32.01 -96.86 18.87
N ILE A 3 30.98 -97.30 19.59
CA ILE A 3 29.62 -96.73 19.48
C ILE A 3 29.58 -95.28 20.01
N GLU A 4 30.33 -95.01 21.07
CA GLU A 4 30.43 -93.68 21.72
C GLU A 4 31.09 -92.66 20.78
N THR A 5 32.15 -93.08 20.07
CA THR A 5 32.83 -92.24 19.06
C THR A 5 31.99 -91.96 17.80
N LEU A 6 31.04 -92.84 17.47
CA LEU A 6 30.13 -92.63 16.34
C LEU A 6 29.02 -91.65 16.71
N THR A 7 28.47 -91.75 17.92
CA THR A 7 27.48 -90.82 18.46
C THR A 7 28.03 -89.39 18.52
N ASP A 8 29.26 -89.19 19.00
CA ASP A 8 29.90 -87.88 19.04
C ASP A 8 30.10 -87.26 17.64
N ARG A 9 30.41 -88.08 16.63
CA ARG A 9 30.55 -87.62 15.24
C ARG A 9 29.23 -87.23 14.61
N VAL A 10 28.16 -87.97 14.90
CA VAL A 10 26.81 -87.66 14.43
C VAL A 10 26.31 -86.37 15.10
N GLN A 11 26.55 -86.21 16.41
CA GLN A 11 26.19 -84.99 17.12
C GLN A 11 26.93 -83.77 16.56
N LYS A 12 28.24 -83.89 16.32
CA LYS A 12 29.04 -82.81 15.72
C LYS A 12 28.54 -82.41 14.33
N PHE A 13 28.20 -83.37 13.47
CA PHE A 13 27.64 -83.09 12.16
C PHE A 13 26.27 -82.42 12.24
N ALA A 14 25.44 -82.82 13.21
CA ALA A 14 24.15 -82.17 13.47
C ALA A 14 24.34 -80.71 13.93
N ASP A 15 25.28 -80.46 14.84
CA ASP A 15 25.60 -79.10 15.31
C ASP A 15 26.16 -78.23 14.18
N GLU A 16 27.01 -78.78 13.30
CA GLU A 16 27.52 -78.10 12.10
C GLU A 16 26.39 -77.78 11.11
N LEU A 17 25.46 -78.71 10.89
CA LEU A 17 24.29 -78.51 10.03
C LEU A 17 23.33 -77.44 10.59
N GLU A 18 23.14 -77.41 11.92
CA GLU A 18 22.36 -76.37 12.59
C GLU A 18 23.03 -74.99 12.47
N ALA A 19 24.37 -74.92 12.59
CA ALA A 19 25.12 -73.68 12.39
C ALA A 19 25.02 -73.16 10.95
N GLU A 20 25.15 -74.04 9.94
CA GLU A 20 24.98 -73.67 8.53
C GLU A 20 23.53 -73.22 8.24
N LYS A 21 22.54 -73.90 8.81
CA LYS A 21 21.12 -73.50 8.72
C LYS A 21 20.89 -72.13 9.33
N ALA A 22 21.51 -71.82 10.48
CA ALA A 22 21.40 -70.52 11.12
C ALA A 22 21.96 -69.40 10.23
N ILE A 23 23.12 -69.61 9.59
CA ILE A 23 23.70 -68.66 8.62
C ILE A 23 22.76 -68.46 7.43
N LEU A 24 22.19 -69.53 6.88
CA LEU A 24 21.21 -69.45 5.79
C LEU A 24 19.96 -68.66 6.19
N CYS A 25 19.45 -68.85 7.40
CA CYS A 25 18.34 -68.07 7.94
C CYS A 25 18.71 -66.58 8.04
N THR A 26 19.88 -66.25 8.60
CA THR A 26 20.35 -64.85 8.70
C THR A 26 20.55 -64.23 7.33
N CYS A 27 21.16 -64.93 6.38
CA CYS A 27 21.31 -64.47 5.00
C CYS A 27 19.94 -64.19 4.37
N LYS A 28 18.97 -65.09 4.53
CA LYS A 28 17.61 -64.89 4.04
C LYS A 28 16.95 -63.65 4.65
N GLU A 29 17.07 -63.44 5.96
CA GLU A 29 16.54 -62.25 6.65
C GLU A 29 17.19 -60.97 6.12
N LEU A 30 18.51 -60.94 5.96
CA LEU A 30 19.23 -59.80 5.39
C LEU A 30 18.78 -59.50 3.95
N PHE A 31 18.60 -60.52 3.12
CA PHE A 31 18.10 -60.36 1.76
C PHE A 31 16.66 -59.81 1.74
N MET A 32 15.79 -60.28 2.63
CA MET A 32 14.41 -59.76 2.74
C MET A 32 14.41 -58.30 3.18
N ASN A 33 15.17 -57.96 4.22
CA ASN A 33 15.31 -56.58 4.70
C ASN A 33 15.87 -55.65 3.62
N LEU A 34 16.88 -56.09 2.88
CA LEU A 34 17.48 -55.33 1.79
C LEU A 34 16.47 -55.11 0.66
N SER A 35 15.75 -56.16 0.26
CA SER A 35 14.68 -56.09 -0.74
C SER A 35 13.60 -55.08 -0.33
N ASP A 36 13.16 -55.12 0.92
CA ASP A 36 12.10 -54.23 1.39
C ASP A 36 12.58 -52.78 1.52
N HIS A 37 13.82 -52.55 1.95
CA HIS A 37 14.43 -51.22 1.93
C HIS A 37 14.53 -50.67 0.49
N PHE A 38 14.92 -51.49 -0.49
CA PHE A 38 14.94 -51.07 -1.89
C PHE A 38 13.53 -50.75 -2.42
N LYS A 39 12.51 -51.54 -2.08
CA LYS A 39 11.12 -51.25 -2.43
C LYS A 39 10.65 -49.92 -1.83
N ALA A 40 10.89 -49.72 -0.53
CA ALA A 40 10.53 -48.49 0.18
C ALA A 40 11.24 -47.27 -0.41
N ARG A 41 12.54 -47.38 -0.71
CA ARG A 41 13.32 -46.30 -1.31
C ARG A 41 12.89 -45.98 -2.74
N LYS A 42 12.55 -47.01 -3.53
CA LYS A 42 11.99 -46.82 -4.89
C LYS A 42 10.64 -46.12 -4.84
N ALA A 43 9.75 -46.52 -3.92
CA ALA A 43 8.47 -45.85 -3.71
C ALA A 43 8.67 -44.39 -3.28
N SER A 44 9.57 -44.12 -2.34
CA SER A 44 9.91 -42.76 -1.89
C SER A 44 10.46 -41.90 -3.04
N LEU A 45 11.37 -42.45 -3.86
CA LEU A 45 11.92 -41.74 -5.03
C LEU A 45 10.83 -41.42 -6.04
N SER A 46 9.94 -42.38 -6.33
CA SER A 46 8.80 -42.18 -7.23
C SER A 46 7.89 -41.07 -6.74
N MET A 47 7.53 -41.08 -5.45
CA MET A 47 6.69 -40.03 -4.84
C MET A 47 7.35 -38.65 -4.92
N ARG A 48 8.66 -38.57 -4.64
CA ARG A 48 9.40 -37.31 -4.74
C ARG A 48 9.50 -36.82 -6.19
N SER A 49 9.72 -37.71 -7.14
CA SER A 49 9.75 -37.37 -8.57
C SER A 49 8.41 -36.81 -9.02
N GLN A 50 7.30 -37.46 -8.65
CA GLN A 50 5.96 -36.98 -8.97
C GLN A 50 5.66 -35.64 -8.29
N SER A 51 6.11 -35.44 -7.04
CA SER A 51 5.95 -34.16 -6.34
C SER A 51 6.70 -33.03 -7.04
N VAL A 52 7.91 -33.28 -7.55
CA VAL A 52 8.69 -32.29 -8.32
C VAL A 52 8.00 -31.97 -9.64
N GLU A 53 7.49 -32.98 -10.34
CA GLU A 53 6.75 -32.82 -11.59
C GLU A 53 5.51 -31.94 -11.42
N VAL A 54 4.70 -32.20 -10.38
CA VAL A 54 3.52 -31.38 -10.06
C VAL A 54 3.91 -29.92 -9.77
N LYS A 55 5.00 -29.70 -9.02
CA LYS A 55 5.50 -28.34 -8.73
C LYS A 55 6.01 -27.63 -9.98
N LEU A 56 6.64 -28.36 -10.90
CA LEU A 56 7.12 -27.80 -12.16
C LEU A 56 5.95 -27.37 -13.04
N GLN A 57 4.94 -28.23 -13.17
CA GLN A 57 3.72 -27.92 -13.93
C GLN A 57 2.95 -26.73 -13.32
N SER A 58 2.84 -26.66 -11.99
CA SER A 58 2.18 -25.52 -11.35
C SER A 58 2.96 -24.21 -11.56
N LEU A 59 4.29 -24.28 -11.51
CA LEU A 59 5.16 -23.14 -11.78
C LEU A 59 5.07 -22.69 -13.24
N GLU A 60 5.10 -23.62 -14.19
CA GLU A 60 4.94 -23.33 -15.63
C GLU A 60 3.59 -22.68 -15.92
N SER A 61 2.51 -23.20 -15.34
CA SER A 61 1.18 -22.59 -15.45
C SER A 61 1.17 -21.15 -14.90
N SER A 62 1.81 -20.91 -13.75
CA SER A 62 1.90 -19.58 -13.15
C SER A 62 2.73 -18.61 -14.00
N PHE A 63 3.85 -19.08 -14.57
CA PHE A 63 4.65 -18.28 -15.49
C PHE A 63 3.88 -17.91 -16.75
N ARG A 64 3.17 -18.87 -17.35
CA ARG A 64 2.34 -18.63 -18.54
C ARG A 64 1.26 -17.58 -18.26
N GLN A 65 0.54 -17.71 -17.14
CA GLN A 65 -0.47 -16.74 -16.71
C GLN A 65 0.13 -15.34 -16.49
N THR A 66 1.31 -15.27 -15.88
CA THR A 66 1.99 -13.99 -15.62
C THR A 66 2.44 -13.34 -16.93
N LEU A 67 3.00 -14.10 -17.86
CA LEU A 67 3.41 -13.60 -19.18
C LEU A 67 2.22 -13.11 -20.01
N GLU A 68 1.11 -13.86 -19.99
CA GLU A 68 -0.13 -13.47 -20.67
C GLU A 68 -0.67 -12.14 -20.10
N SER A 69 -0.76 -12.02 -18.77
CA SER A 69 -1.16 -10.78 -18.11
C SER A 69 -0.24 -9.59 -18.43
N LEU A 70 1.08 -9.82 -18.55
CA LEU A 70 2.03 -8.77 -18.92
C LEU A 70 1.89 -8.38 -20.39
N SER A 71 1.69 -9.34 -21.29
CA SER A 71 1.47 -9.10 -22.72
C SER A 71 0.20 -8.27 -22.94
N GLU A 72 -0.92 -8.68 -22.33
CA GLU A 72 -2.18 -7.92 -22.42
C GLU A 72 -2.01 -6.48 -21.91
N ARG A 73 -1.25 -6.30 -20.83
CA ARG A 73 -0.94 -4.97 -20.31
C ARG A 73 -0.09 -4.18 -21.29
N GLU A 74 0.94 -4.78 -21.89
CA GLU A 74 1.81 -4.13 -22.88
C GLU A 74 1.00 -3.67 -24.10
N ASP A 75 0.13 -4.53 -24.62
CA ASP A 75 -0.75 -4.23 -25.75
C ASP A 75 -1.75 -3.10 -25.44
N SER A 76 -2.14 -2.93 -24.18
CA SER A 76 -3.03 -1.85 -23.73
C SER A 76 -2.35 -0.47 -23.58
N ILE A 77 -1.02 -0.42 -23.43
CA ILE A 77 -0.27 0.81 -23.14
C ILE A 77 -0.44 1.87 -24.25
N PRO A 78 -0.26 1.56 -25.54
CA PRO A 78 -0.36 2.57 -26.60
C PRO A 78 -1.73 3.25 -26.66
N LEU A 79 -2.81 2.49 -26.44
CA LEU A 79 -4.16 3.03 -26.39
C LEU A 79 -4.35 3.93 -25.16
N CYS A 80 -3.94 3.46 -23.97
CA CYS A 80 -3.98 4.23 -22.74
C CYS A 80 -3.18 5.55 -22.86
N GLU A 81 -2.00 5.51 -23.48
CA GLU A 81 -1.15 6.68 -23.71
C GLU A 81 -1.83 7.67 -24.65
N SER A 82 -2.37 7.20 -25.78
CA SER A 82 -3.10 8.03 -26.74
C SER A 82 -4.30 8.72 -26.11
N GLU A 83 -5.08 8.00 -25.30
CA GLU A 83 -6.21 8.56 -24.56
C GLU A 83 -5.78 9.60 -23.52
N ALA A 84 -4.75 9.30 -22.73
CA ALA A 84 -4.21 10.23 -21.75
C ALA A 84 -3.67 11.51 -22.40
N VAL A 85 -2.93 11.39 -23.51
CA VAL A 85 -2.42 12.53 -24.28
C VAL A 85 -3.56 13.39 -24.83
N LYS A 86 -4.61 12.76 -25.39
CA LYS A 86 -5.80 13.47 -25.87
C LYS A 86 -6.49 14.23 -24.73
N GLN A 87 -6.68 13.60 -23.57
CA GLN A 87 -7.29 14.25 -22.41
C GLN A 87 -6.47 15.44 -21.92
N VAL A 88 -5.15 15.29 -21.79
CA VAL A 88 -4.26 16.39 -21.39
C VAL A 88 -4.32 17.54 -22.40
N GLN A 89 -4.31 17.24 -23.70
CA GLN A 89 -4.40 18.26 -24.74
C GLN A 89 -5.75 19.00 -24.71
N GLN A 90 -6.86 18.28 -24.49
CA GLN A 90 -8.18 18.88 -24.33
C GLN A 90 -8.25 19.80 -23.11
N ARG A 91 -7.77 19.34 -21.95
CA ARG A 91 -7.72 20.16 -20.72
C ARG A 91 -6.85 21.39 -20.90
N LYS A 92 -5.70 21.25 -21.57
CA LYS A 92 -4.81 22.36 -21.90
C LYS A 92 -5.50 23.38 -22.81
N GLN A 93 -6.18 22.92 -23.87
CA GLN A 93 -6.90 23.82 -24.77
C GLN A 93 -8.06 24.54 -24.08
N ALA A 94 -8.81 23.83 -23.23
CA ALA A 94 -9.87 24.42 -22.42
C ALA A 94 -9.32 25.49 -21.48
N ALA A 95 -8.22 25.21 -20.79
CA ALA A 95 -7.57 26.18 -19.91
C ALA A 95 -7.06 27.42 -20.65
N ILE A 96 -6.48 27.26 -21.85
CA ILE A 96 -6.06 28.41 -22.69
C ILE A 96 -7.27 29.27 -23.04
N SER A 97 -8.37 28.64 -23.49
CA SER A 97 -9.60 29.38 -23.83
C SER A 97 -10.20 30.10 -22.61
N GLU A 98 -10.02 29.56 -21.42
CA GLU A 98 -10.49 30.17 -20.17
C GLU A 98 -9.58 31.33 -19.72
N ILE A 99 -8.27 31.25 -19.97
CA ILE A 99 -7.33 32.34 -19.71
C ILE A 99 -7.61 33.54 -20.64
N GLU A 100 -7.97 33.27 -21.89
CA GLU A 100 -8.31 34.30 -22.88
C GLU A 100 -9.63 35.03 -22.56
N LYS A 101 -10.54 34.40 -21.80
CA LYS A 101 -11.78 35.05 -21.36
C LYS A 101 -11.48 36.15 -20.34
N PRO A 102 -12.08 37.34 -20.48
CA PRO A 102 -12.00 38.36 -19.44
C PRO A 102 -12.65 37.84 -18.16
N VAL A 103 -12.04 38.15 -17.01
CA VAL A 103 -12.57 37.75 -15.68
C VAL A 103 -13.87 38.52 -15.43
N SER A 104 -14.99 37.93 -15.79
CA SER A 104 -16.32 38.45 -15.50
C SER A 104 -16.55 38.36 -13.99
N GLY A 105 -16.76 39.51 -13.33
CA GLY A 105 -16.90 39.61 -11.87
C GLY A 105 -18.22 39.08 -11.28
N ASP A 106 -19.10 38.49 -12.10
CA ASP A 106 -20.44 38.02 -11.71
C ASP A 106 -20.70 36.56 -12.11
N LEU A 107 -19.72 35.69 -11.86
CA LEU A 107 -19.85 34.24 -12.06
C LEU A 107 -20.30 33.57 -10.76
N GLY A 108 -21.09 32.50 -10.88
CA GLY A 108 -21.48 31.69 -9.74
C GLY A 108 -20.27 31.02 -9.05
N LEU A 109 -20.50 30.49 -7.85
CA LEU A 109 -19.49 29.77 -7.07
C LEU A 109 -18.81 28.63 -7.87
N PRO A 110 -19.54 27.71 -8.54
CA PRO A 110 -18.92 26.60 -9.25
C PRO A 110 -18.16 27.06 -10.50
N GLU A 111 -18.68 28.05 -11.24
CA GLU A 111 -17.99 28.59 -12.41
C GLU A 111 -16.68 29.29 -12.04
N THR A 112 -16.66 30.00 -10.91
CA THR A 112 -15.46 30.67 -10.42
C THR A 112 -14.41 29.66 -9.96
N LEU A 113 -14.80 28.62 -9.22
CA LEU A 113 -13.89 27.54 -8.79
C LEU A 113 -13.31 26.79 -9.98
N ARG A 114 -14.14 26.47 -10.97
CA ARG A 114 -13.72 25.87 -12.24
C ARG A 114 -12.70 26.75 -12.96
N SER A 115 -13.02 28.03 -13.15
CA SER A 115 -12.14 28.96 -13.88
C SER A 115 -10.78 29.10 -13.22
N ILE A 116 -10.73 29.28 -11.90
CA ILE A 116 -9.47 29.37 -11.15
C ILE A 116 -8.68 28.05 -11.21
N SER A 117 -9.36 26.91 -11.11
CA SER A 117 -8.73 25.58 -11.17
C SER A 117 -8.14 25.28 -12.55
N MET A 118 -8.86 25.62 -13.64
CA MET A 118 -8.38 25.50 -15.02
C MET A 118 -7.15 26.37 -15.28
N ARG A 119 -7.13 27.58 -14.70
CA ARG A 119 -6.00 28.51 -14.78
C ARG A 119 -4.78 28.10 -13.96
N MET A 120 -4.87 27.01 -13.19
CA MET A 120 -3.80 26.51 -12.32
C MET A 120 -3.30 27.55 -11.30
N ASP A 121 -4.17 28.47 -10.85
CA ASP A 121 -3.83 29.53 -9.90
C ASP A 121 -4.07 29.09 -8.44
N SER A 122 -3.05 28.49 -7.81
CA SER A 122 -3.11 28.03 -6.41
C SER A 122 -3.38 29.16 -5.42
N LEU A 123 -2.78 30.33 -5.64
CA LEU A 123 -2.88 31.48 -4.73
C LEU A 123 -4.26 32.15 -4.83
N GLY A 124 -4.76 32.33 -6.05
CA GLY A 124 -6.13 32.81 -6.31
C GLY A 124 -7.16 31.87 -5.70
N LEU A 125 -6.96 30.56 -5.82
CA LEU A 125 -7.85 29.55 -5.26
C LEU A 125 -7.89 29.61 -3.74
N ILE A 126 -6.74 29.67 -3.07
CA ILE A 126 -6.68 29.82 -1.61
C ILE A 126 -7.39 31.10 -1.16
N LYS A 127 -7.13 32.24 -1.82
CA LYS A 127 -7.78 33.52 -1.49
C LYS A 127 -9.30 33.43 -1.64
N PHE A 128 -9.79 32.81 -2.72
CA PHE A 128 -11.20 32.62 -2.97
C PHE A 128 -11.87 31.73 -1.92
N LEU A 129 -11.24 30.60 -1.56
CA LEU A 129 -11.73 29.71 -0.51
C LEU A 129 -11.85 30.45 0.82
N ILE A 130 -10.83 31.24 1.19
CA ILE A 130 -10.86 32.05 2.42
C ILE A 130 -12.02 33.06 2.38
N LEU A 131 -12.25 33.73 1.25
CA LEU A 131 -13.35 34.69 1.08
C LEU A 131 -14.72 34.02 1.28
N LYS A 132 -14.90 32.79 0.77
CA LYS A 132 -16.15 32.02 0.85
C LYS A 132 -16.22 31.06 2.05
N ARG A 133 -15.35 31.22 3.05
CA ARG A 133 -15.25 30.34 4.23
C ARG A 133 -16.55 30.19 5.03
N ARG A 134 -17.50 31.14 4.92
CA ARG A 134 -18.82 31.08 5.58
C ARG A 134 -19.76 30.01 5.00
N GLU A 135 -19.46 29.48 3.80
CA GLU A 135 -20.28 28.49 3.09
C GLU A 135 -19.50 27.17 2.85
N PRO A 136 -18.99 26.50 3.92
CA PRO A 136 -18.08 25.36 3.76
C PRO A 136 -18.75 24.11 3.18
N ALA A 137 -20.07 23.98 3.28
CA ALA A 137 -20.81 22.84 2.75
C ALA A 137 -20.85 22.85 1.22
N LEU A 138 -21.12 24.01 0.62
CA LEU A 138 -21.13 24.19 -0.83
C LEU A 138 -19.72 24.01 -1.40
N LEU A 139 -18.71 24.58 -0.74
CA LEU A 139 -17.32 24.39 -1.14
C LEU A 139 -16.90 22.91 -1.11
N LYS A 140 -17.28 22.15 -0.09
CA LYS A 140 -16.95 20.72 -0.01
C LYS A 140 -17.62 19.88 -1.10
N ALA A 141 -18.79 20.28 -1.58
CA ALA A 141 -19.51 19.58 -2.63
C ALA A 141 -18.94 19.89 -4.03
N GLU A 142 -18.67 21.16 -4.32
CA GLU A 142 -18.29 21.62 -5.67
C GLU A 142 -16.77 21.55 -5.95
N LEU A 143 -15.95 21.62 -4.91
CA LEU A 143 -14.49 21.71 -5.06
C LEU A 143 -13.86 20.45 -5.68
N PRO A 144 -14.24 19.21 -5.32
CA PRO A 144 -13.67 18.02 -5.96
C PRO A 144 -13.90 17.98 -7.47
N ALA A 145 -15.11 18.35 -7.92
CA ALA A 145 -15.43 18.43 -9.34
C ALA A 145 -14.58 19.51 -10.03
N SER A 146 -14.49 20.69 -9.43
CA SER A 146 -13.70 21.82 -9.97
C SER A 146 -12.20 21.49 -10.08
N ILE A 147 -11.63 20.83 -9.07
CA ILE A 147 -10.22 20.42 -9.05
C ILE A 147 -9.94 19.37 -10.12
N ASN A 148 -10.87 18.43 -10.35
CA ASN A 148 -10.72 17.40 -11.39
C ASN A 148 -10.67 17.97 -12.81
N GLU A 149 -11.26 19.15 -13.03
CA GLU A 149 -11.22 19.87 -14.30
C GLU A 149 -9.88 20.63 -14.52
N ALA A 150 -9.02 20.73 -13.51
CA ALA A 150 -7.69 21.30 -13.66
C ALA A 150 -6.81 20.49 -14.62
N ILE A 151 -5.83 21.15 -15.22
CA ILE A 151 -4.85 20.52 -16.12
C ILE A 151 -4.08 19.40 -15.39
N ASP A 152 -3.61 19.72 -14.18
CA ASP A 152 -2.84 18.80 -13.33
C ASP A 152 -3.26 19.01 -11.86
N PRO A 153 -4.33 18.32 -11.41
CA PRO A 153 -4.89 18.51 -10.07
C PRO A 153 -3.88 18.27 -8.93
N PRO A 154 -3.06 17.20 -8.94
CA PRO A 154 -2.02 16.99 -7.94
C PRO A 154 -1.02 18.15 -7.89
N ARG A 155 -0.58 18.64 -9.05
CA ARG A 155 0.38 19.76 -9.09
C ARG A 155 -0.20 21.04 -8.51
N LEU A 156 -1.47 21.34 -8.80
CA LEU A 156 -2.17 22.50 -8.25
C LEU A 156 -2.21 22.46 -6.71
N VAL A 157 -2.59 21.31 -6.15
CA VAL A 157 -2.66 21.12 -4.69
C VAL A 157 -1.26 21.13 -4.05
N LEU A 158 -0.27 20.52 -4.69
CA LEU A 158 1.12 20.56 -4.20
C LEU A 158 1.68 22.00 -4.19
N ASN A 159 1.38 22.82 -5.19
CA ASN A 159 1.76 24.25 -5.17
C ASN A 159 1.12 24.96 -3.97
N ALA A 160 -0.18 24.73 -3.73
CA ALA A 160 -0.89 25.32 -2.60
C ALA A 160 -0.31 24.91 -1.23
N VAL A 161 0.10 23.63 -1.10
CA VAL A 161 0.76 23.12 0.12
C VAL A 161 2.14 23.75 0.30
N GLU A 162 2.97 23.80 -0.75
CA GLU A 162 4.29 24.43 -0.70
C GLU A 162 4.19 25.91 -0.29
N ASP A 163 3.29 26.69 -0.89
CA ASP A 163 3.03 28.09 -0.55
C ASP A 163 2.61 28.26 0.92
N PHE A 164 1.83 27.32 1.44
CA PHE A 164 1.44 27.30 2.85
C PHE A 164 2.62 26.99 3.78
N LEU A 165 3.49 26.04 3.41
CA LEU A 165 4.68 25.71 4.19
C LEU A 165 5.69 26.87 4.22
N ASP A 166 5.84 27.60 3.11
CA ASP A 166 6.64 28.82 3.05
C ASP A 166 6.04 29.92 3.93
N SER A 167 4.72 30.11 3.87
CA SER A 167 4.00 31.05 4.75
C SER A 167 4.14 30.70 6.23
N LYS A 168 4.16 29.40 6.54
CA LYS A 168 4.34 28.85 7.89
C LYS A 168 5.76 29.10 8.41
N ALA A 169 6.78 28.87 7.58
CA ALA A 169 8.16 29.21 7.91
C ALA A 169 8.33 30.72 8.18
N ALA A 170 7.64 31.56 7.41
CA ALA A 170 7.61 33.02 7.59
C ALA A 170 6.69 33.51 8.72
N LYS A 171 6.04 32.62 9.49
CA LYS A 171 5.12 32.94 10.60
C LYS A 171 4.00 33.94 10.23
N THR A 172 3.57 33.98 8.97
CA THR A 172 2.64 35.00 8.45
C THR A 172 1.27 34.41 8.08
N GLY A 173 0.20 34.88 8.74
CA GLY A 173 -1.19 34.66 8.31
C GLY A 173 -1.58 33.20 8.02
N THR A 174 -1.23 32.28 8.92
CA THR A 174 -1.27 30.83 8.63
C THR A 174 -2.62 30.17 8.88
N MET A 175 -3.48 30.73 9.74
CA MET A 175 -4.71 30.05 10.16
C MET A 175 -5.75 29.90 9.05
N ASP A 176 -6.00 30.96 8.26
CA ASP A 176 -6.98 30.90 7.17
C ASP A 176 -6.47 30.04 6.00
N LYS A 177 -5.17 30.14 5.70
CA LYS A 177 -4.50 29.32 4.68
C LYS A 177 -4.54 27.83 5.05
N ARG A 178 -4.32 27.47 6.32
CA ARG A 178 -4.37 26.08 6.80
C ARG A 178 -5.73 25.44 6.51
N TRP A 179 -6.82 26.18 6.74
CA TRP A 179 -8.16 25.68 6.46
C TRP A 179 -8.41 25.49 4.97
N ALA A 180 -8.04 26.47 4.13
CA ALA A 180 -8.21 26.39 2.69
C ALA A 180 -7.38 25.26 2.05
N VAL A 181 -6.10 25.13 2.44
CA VAL A 181 -5.22 24.06 1.94
C VAL A 181 -5.72 22.68 2.41
N GLY A 182 -6.22 22.56 3.64
CA GLY A 182 -6.82 21.31 4.09
C GLY A 182 -8.04 20.91 3.28
N LEU A 183 -8.84 21.88 2.85
CA LEU A 183 -9.96 21.63 1.96
C LEU A 183 -9.51 21.19 0.56
N LEU A 184 -8.42 21.75 0.03
CA LEU A 184 -7.82 21.35 -1.26
C LEU A 184 -7.24 19.94 -1.24
N VAL A 185 -6.44 19.61 -0.21
CA VAL A 185 -5.89 18.26 0.00
C VAL A 185 -7.03 17.26 0.10
N HIS A 186 -8.06 17.60 0.87
CA HIS A 186 -9.22 16.74 1.02
C HIS A 186 -10.00 16.54 -0.30
N ALA A 187 -10.13 17.59 -1.12
CA ALA A 187 -10.82 17.52 -2.40
C ALA A 187 -10.03 16.77 -3.50
N LEU A 188 -8.70 16.64 -3.36
CA LEU A 188 -7.88 15.77 -4.21
C LEU A 188 -8.09 14.27 -3.90
N PHE A 189 -8.47 13.97 -2.66
CA PHE A 189 -8.58 12.61 -2.13
C PHE A 189 -9.98 12.30 -1.58
N PRO A 190 -11.07 12.50 -2.35
CA PRO A 190 -12.43 12.30 -1.86
C PRO A 190 -12.69 10.82 -1.46
N ASP A 191 -12.01 9.89 -2.13
CA ASP A 191 -12.19 8.44 -1.96
C ASP A 191 -11.66 7.91 -0.61
N LEU A 192 -10.75 8.64 0.06
CA LEU A 192 -10.22 8.27 1.38
C LEU A 192 -11.31 8.28 2.48
N LYS A 193 -12.51 8.80 2.18
CA LYS A 193 -13.69 8.76 3.06
C LYS A 193 -14.60 7.56 2.88
N SER A 194 -14.46 6.82 1.79
CA SER A 194 -15.28 5.64 1.50
C SER A 194 -14.70 4.40 2.19
N ASP A 195 -15.53 3.44 2.57
CA ASP A 195 -15.14 2.19 3.26
C ASP A 195 -14.19 1.28 2.44
N LEU A 196 -13.67 1.77 1.31
CA LEU A 196 -12.77 1.06 0.41
C LEU A 196 -11.42 0.73 1.04
N CYS A 197 -10.94 1.51 2.03
CA CYS A 197 -9.71 1.17 2.76
C CYS A 197 -9.83 -0.09 3.63
N ALA A 198 -11.04 -0.56 3.93
CA ALA A 198 -11.24 -1.78 4.71
C ALA A 198 -11.34 -3.04 3.83
N LYS A 199 -11.43 -2.89 2.50
CA LYS A 199 -11.59 -4.01 1.56
C LYS A 199 -10.31 -4.31 0.75
N SER A 200 -9.21 -3.63 1.02
CA SER A 200 -8.04 -3.54 0.14
C SER A 200 -6.93 -4.55 0.46
N GLU A 201 -7.27 -5.80 0.76
CA GLU A 201 -6.27 -6.89 0.79
C GLU A 201 -6.29 -7.76 -0.47
N GLU A 202 -7.38 -7.77 -1.25
CA GLU A 202 -7.47 -8.52 -2.50
C GLU A 202 -7.92 -7.61 -3.65
N ASN A 203 -7.02 -7.35 -4.61
CA ASN A 203 -7.26 -6.70 -5.90
C ASN A 203 -7.57 -5.19 -5.91
N VAL A 204 -6.72 -4.36 -5.28
CA VAL A 204 -6.62 -2.95 -5.70
C VAL A 204 -5.58 -2.88 -6.81
N ASP A 205 -6.05 -2.52 -8.01
CA ASP A 205 -5.27 -2.14 -9.17
C ASP A 205 -3.97 -1.42 -8.76
N LEU A 206 -2.84 -2.15 -8.78
CA LEU A 206 -1.50 -1.70 -8.39
C LEU A 206 -0.92 -0.71 -9.42
N ARG A 207 -1.78 0.00 -10.16
CA ARG A 207 -1.38 1.08 -11.03
C ARG A 207 -1.02 2.29 -10.14
N PRO A 208 0.17 2.88 -10.29
CA PRO A 208 0.46 4.17 -9.68
C PRO A 208 -0.61 5.16 -10.12
N LYS A 209 -1.47 5.62 -9.19
CA LYS A 209 -2.49 6.64 -9.47
C LYS A 209 -1.87 7.95 -9.96
N PHE A 210 -0.59 8.15 -9.64
CA PHE A 210 0.18 9.34 -9.98
C PHE A 210 1.48 8.96 -10.66
N ALA A 211 1.94 9.82 -11.56
CA ALA A 211 3.26 9.69 -12.16
C ALA A 211 4.35 9.76 -11.08
N LYS A 212 5.44 9.00 -11.27
CA LYS A 212 6.57 8.93 -10.32
C LYS A 212 7.11 10.31 -9.95
N SER A 213 7.22 11.22 -10.92
CA SER A 213 7.68 12.60 -10.70
C SER A 213 6.80 13.39 -9.71
N VAL A 214 5.48 13.16 -9.73
CA VAL A 214 4.52 13.78 -8.81
C VAL A 214 4.66 13.18 -7.41
N VAL A 215 4.79 11.85 -7.32
CA VAL A 215 5.00 11.13 -6.06
C VAL A 215 6.32 11.56 -5.40
N ASP A 216 7.40 11.63 -6.16
CA ASP A 216 8.72 12.09 -5.70
C ASP A 216 8.65 13.55 -5.21
N ARG A 217 7.86 14.40 -5.88
CA ARG A 217 7.63 15.77 -5.43
C ARG A 217 6.83 15.79 -4.12
N ALA A 218 5.73 15.04 -4.03
CA ALA A 218 4.92 14.95 -2.82
C ALA A 218 5.74 14.47 -1.62
N LEU A 219 6.63 13.49 -1.83
CA LEU A 219 7.57 13.02 -0.81
C LEU A 219 8.49 14.14 -0.33
N ARG A 220 9.11 14.92 -1.24
CA ARG A 220 9.95 16.08 -0.86
C ARG A 220 9.18 17.12 -0.05
N VAL A 221 7.93 17.40 -0.42
CA VAL A 221 7.06 18.34 0.32
C VAL A 221 6.76 17.83 1.71
N LEU A 222 6.42 16.54 1.84
CA LEU A 222 6.11 15.92 3.13
C LEU A 222 7.33 15.78 4.03
N GLU A 223 8.50 15.43 3.50
CA GLU A 223 9.75 15.41 4.27
C GLU A 223 10.13 16.82 4.74
N ARG A 224 9.96 17.84 3.89
CA ARG A 224 10.11 19.24 4.30
C ARG A 224 9.15 19.62 5.42
N TRP A 225 7.88 19.21 5.33
CA TRP A 225 6.87 19.47 6.36
C TRP A 225 7.19 18.73 7.67
N LYS A 226 7.64 17.47 7.57
CA LYS A 226 8.11 16.66 8.69
C LYS A 226 9.34 17.29 9.36
N GLY A 227 10.26 17.88 8.61
CA GLY A 227 11.40 18.61 9.17
C GLY A 227 11.01 19.85 10.00
N GLN A 228 9.77 20.35 9.85
CA GLN A 228 9.22 21.40 10.72
C GLN A 228 8.60 20.84 12.01
N VAL A 229 8.51 19.51 12.14
CA VAL A 229 8.11 18.81 13.37
C VAL A 229 9.32 18.82 14.31
N GLY A 230 9.17 19.42 15.50
CA GLY A 230 10.22 19.40 16.53
C GLY A 230 11.19 20.59 16.56
N THR A 231 11.02 21.60 15.70
CA THR A 231 11.81 22.86 15.79
C THR A 231 11.22 23.89 16.78
N SER A 232 10.36 23.47 17.71
CA SER A 232 9.65 24.35 18.66
C SER A 232 10.02 23.97 20.10
N GLU A 233 10.14 24.97 20.97
CA GLU A 233 10.44 24.85 22.41
C GLU A 233 9.28 24.23 23.23
N ASP A 234 8.22 23.73 22.58
CA ASP A 234 7.06 23.14 23.23
C ASP A 234 7.28 21.65 23.51
N ASN A 235 6.94 21.20 24.72
CA ASN A 235 7.06 19.80 25.18
C ASN A 235 6.17 18.77 24.43
N SER A 236 5.56 19.13 23.30
CA SER A 236 4.79 18.19 22.49
C SER A 236 5.67 17.56 21.41
N ASP A 237 5.54 16.25 21.25
CA ASP A 237 6.31 15.47 20.28
C ASP A 237 6.12 15.91 18.82
N PHE A 238 5.03 16.64 18.52
CA PHE A 238 4.75 17.18 17.20
C PHE A 238 4.81 18.72 17.13
N GLY A 239 5.20 19.39 18.22
CA GLY A 239 5.35 20.84 18.30
C GLY A 239 4.13 21.61 17.80
N ARG A 240 4.34 22.45 16.77
CA ARG A 240 3.32 23.33 16.17
C ARG A 240 2.32 22.63 15.24
N PHE A 241 2.39 21.31 15.06
CA PHE A 241 1.39 20.60 14.26
C PHE A 241 0.02 20.68 14.94
N GLY A 242 -0.93 21.31 14.24
CA GLY A 242 -2.33 21.26 14.63
C GLY A 242 -2.99 19.95 14.14
N PRO A 243 -4.13 19.55 14.72
CA PRO A 243 -4.87 18.36 14.29
C PRO A 243 -5.23 18.36 12.79
N LEU A 244 -5.50 19.53 12.21
CA LEU A 244 -5.79 19.66 10.79
C LEU A 244 -4.54 19.46 9.91
N GLU A 245 -3.35 19.88 10.39
CA GLU A 245 -2.09 19.65 9.68
C GLU A 245 -1.69 18.19 9.70
N ALA A 246 -1.87 17.52 10.83
CA ALA A 246 -1.66 16.08 10.93
C ALA A 246 -2.60 15.33 9.98
N LEU A 247 -3.87 15.75 9.88
CA LEU A 247 -4.83 15.11 8.98
C LEU A 247 -4.39 15.27 7.52
N MET A 248 -4.07 16.50 7.10
CA MET A 248 -3.56 16.78 5.75
C MET A 248 -2.31 15.95 5.43
N PHE A 249 -1.37 15.89 6.37
CA PHE A 249 -0.13 15.13 6.20
C PHE A 249 -0.43 13.65 5.97
N LEU A 250 -1.27 13.04 6.80
CA LEU A 250 -1.63 11.63 6.68
C LEU A 250 -2.47 11.34 5.43
N GLU A 251 -3.41 12.23 5.07
CA GLU A 251 -4.18 12.14 3.82
C GLU A 251 -3.25 12.15 2.60
N MET A 252 -2.21 12.99 2.58
CA MET A 252 -1.22 13.01 1.51
C MET A 252 -0.35 11.75 1.51
N VAL A 253 0.09 11.26 2.68
CA VAL A 253 0.87 10.01 2.77
C VAL A 253 0.08 8.82 2.21
N VAL A 254 -1.19 8.70 2.58
CA VAL A 254 -2.08 7.64 2.07
C VAL A 254 -2.40 7.88 0.59
N GLY A 255 -2.83 9.09 0.25
CA GLY A 255 -3.32 9.45 -1.08
C GLY A 255 -2.26 9.29 -2.16
N PHE A 256 -1.01 9.69 -1.90
CA PHE A 256 0.11 9.50 -2.82
C PHE A 256 0.78 8.13 -2.71
N GLY A 257 0.32 7.23 -1.83
CA GLY A 257 0.90 5.89 -1.67
C GLY A 257 2.30 5.89 -1.05
N LEU A 258 2.60 6.86 -0.18
CA LEU A 258 3.92 7.08 0.41
C LEU A 258 4.12 6.35 1.75
N LYS A 259 3.21 5.45 2.14
CA LYS A 259 3.28 4.72 3.42
C LYS A 259 4.66 4.08 3.67
N SER A 260 5.25 3.44 2.67
CA SER A 260 6.54 2.75 2.80
C SER A 260 7.75 3.68 2.94
N GLN A 261 7.59 4.98 2.67
CA GLN A 261 8.65 5.98 2.76
C GLN A 261 8.76 6.61 4.16
N PHE A 262 7.75 6.43 5.00
CA PHE A 262 7.72 6.98 6.36
C PHE A 262 7.82 5.86 7.40
N ASP A 263 8.49 6.17 8.51
CA ASP A 263 8.58 5.26 9.65
C ASP A 263 7.20 4.98 10.25
N GLU A 264 6.91 3.70 10.47
CA GLU A 264 5.63 3.25 10.99
C GLU A 264 5.39 3.77 12.41
N VAL A 265 6.43 3.83 13.25
CA VAL A 265 6.33 4.34 14.62
C VAL A 265 5.95 5.82 14.62
N PHE A 266 6.57 6.62 13.75
CA PHE A 266 6.22 8.02 13.55
C PHE A 266 4.74 8.21 13.15
N LEU A 267 4.25 7.44 12.15
CA LEU A 267 2.87 7.53 11.69
C LEU A 267 1.88 7.10 12.79
N LYS A 268 2.19 6.02 13.52
CA LYS A 268 1.39 5.55 14.67
C LYS A 268 1.28 6.62 15.74
N LYS A 269 2.41 7.23 16.10
CA LYS A 269 2.47 8.29 17.11
C LYS A 269 1.62 9.50 16.69
N MET A 270 1.65 9.89 15.41
CA MET A 270 0.85 11.00 14.90
C MET A 270 -0.66 10.71 14.97
N VAL A 271 -1.07 9.49 14.63
CA VAL A 271 -2.47 9.06 14.75
C VAL A 271 -2.95 9.09 16.21
N VAL A 272 -2.12 8.58 17.14
CA VAL A 272 -2.48 8.52 18.57
C VAL A 272 -2.63 9.92 19.16
N GLU A 273 -1.67 10.81 18.90
CA GLU A 273 -1.68 12.20 19.39
C GLU A 273 -2.93 12.96 18.94
N PHE A 274 -3.32 12.80 17.68
CA PHE A 274 -4.44 13.55 17.09
C PHE A 274 -5.74 12.73 16.99
N SER A 275 -5.87 11.66 17.78
CA SER A 275 -7.01 10.71 17.76
C SER A 275 -8.39 11.31 18.07
N SER A 276 -8.45 12.52 18.66
CA SER A 276 -9.71 13.21 18.97
C SER A 276 -10.58 13.54 17.75
N ARG A 277 -10.02 13.50 16.53
CA ARG A 277 -10.77 13.69 15.29
C ARG A 277 -11.22 12.36 14.69
N ARG A 278 -12.53 12.22 14.47
CA ARG A 278 -13.15 11.09 13.76
C ARG A 278 -12.55 10.79 12.38
N GLU A 279 -12.01 11.81 11.71
CA GLU A 279 -11.38 11.65 10.39
C GLU A 279 -10.05 10.88 10.47
N MET A 280 -9.32 10.97 11.59
CA MET A 280 -8.08 10.20 11.80
C MET A 280 -8.35 8.70 11.88
N ALA A 281 -9.46 8.31 12.51
CA ALA A 281 -9.85 6.91 12.63
C ALA A 281 -10.07 6.25 11.27
N LYS A 282 -10.51 7.02 10.25
CA LYS A 282 -10.73 6.52 8.89
C LYS A 282 -9.43 6.23 8.14
N LEU A 283 -8.33 6.89 8.50
CA LEU A 283 -7.03 6.71 7.86
C LEU A 283 -6.26 5.51 8.41
N VAL A 284 -6.61 5.03 9.61
CA VAL A 284 -5.91 3.91 10.26
C VAL A 284 -5.91 2.61 9.44
N PRO A 285 -7.04 2.17 8.85
CA PRO A 285 -7.05 1.02 7.95
C PRO A 285 -6.21 1.26 6.70
N CYS A 286 -6.28 2.46 6.10
CA CYS A 286 -5.48 2.83 4.93
C CYS A 286 -3.97 2.79 5.19
N LEU A 287 -3.57 3.10 6.42
CA LEU A 287 -2.19 3.03 6.88
C LEU A 287 -1.79 1.60 7.27
N GLY A 288 -2.70 0.63 7.26
CA GLY A 288 -2.47 -0.74 7.74
C GLY A 288 -2.07 -0.80 9.21
N LEU A 289 -2.56 0.15 10.03
CA LEU A 289 -2.27 0.25 11.46
C LEU A 289 -3.40 -0.33 12.33
N GLY A 290 -4.49 -0.81 11.72
CA GLY A 290 -5.71 -1.26 12.42
C GLY A 290 -5.48 -2.34 13.47
N GLU A 291 -4.84 -3.45 13.10
CA GLU A 291 -4.58 -4.56 14.02
C GLU A 291 -3.53 -4.21 15.10
N LYS A 292 -2.56 -3.36 14.76
CA LYS A 292 -1.42 -2.99 15.62
C LYS A 292 -1.75 -1.92 16.66
N LEU A 293 -2.81 -1.15 16.45
CA LEU A 293 -3.31 -0.15 17.41
C LEU A 293 -4.30 -0.76 18.40
N ALA A 294 -5.02 -1.81 18.01
CA ALA A 294 -5.98 -2.53 18.86
C ALA A 294 -5.32 -3.20 20.09
N GLY A 295 -4.05 -3.58 19.99
CA GLY A 295 -3.30 -4.25 21.07
C GLY A 295 -2.75 -3.32 22.17
N GLU A 296 -2.56 -2.01 21.92
CA GLU A 296 -1.89 -1.09 22.86
C GLU A 296 -2.77 0.05 23.39
N TYR A 297 -3.83 0.47 22.68
CA TYR A 297 -4.60 1.66 23.05
C TYR A 297 -6.13 1.44 23.03
N PHE A 298 -6.58 0.35 23.64
CA PHE A 298 -8.00 -0.06 23.77
C PHE A 298 -8.92 0.96 24.47
N ARG A 299 -8.42 2.13 24.91
CA ARG A 299 -9.22 3.19 25.56
C ARG A 299 -9.46 4.43 24.71
N ALA A 300 -8.69 4.68 23.64
CA ALA A 300 -8.88 5.88 22.81
C ALA A 300 -9.88 5.66 21.65
N PHE A 301 -9.91 4.47 21.07
CA PHE A 301 -10.79 4.17 19.92
C PHE A 301 -12.22 3.78 20.32
N THR A 302 -12.40 3.18 21.49
CA THR A 302 -13.68 2.63 21.96
C THR A 302 -14.70 3.70 22.35
N ILE A 303 -14.30 4.96 22.46
CA ILE A 303 -15.20 6.09 22.78
C ILE A 303 -15.88 6.67 21.53
N LEU A 304 -15.46 6.30 20.31
CA LEU A 304 -16.05 6.82 19.07
C LEU A 304 -17.08 5.89 18.39
N HIS A 305 -17.40 4.75 19.02
CA HIS A 305 -18.42 3.81 18.55
C HIS A 305 -19.69 3.74 19.42
N TYR A 306 -19.95 4.78 20.23
CA TYR A 306 -21.27 5.07 20.81
C TYR A 306 -21.67 6.52 20.56
#